data_AF-A0A0K2UE86-F1
#
_entry.id   AF-A0A0K2UE86-F1
#
_cell.length_a   1.000
_cell.length_b   1.000
_cell.length_c   1.000
_cell.angle_alpha   90.00
_cell.angle_beta   90.00
_cell.angle_gamma   90.00
#
_symmetry.space_group_name_H-M   'P 1'
#
loop_
_entity.id
_entity.type
_entity.pdbx_description
1 polymer ?
#
loop_
_entity_poly.entity_id
_entity_poly.type
_entity_poly.pdbx_seq_one_letter_code
_entity_poly.pdbx_strand_id
1 'polypeptide(L)'
;QNCDDVIYIYFTVEMFIKMIAMGVFGKGCYLSETWNRLDCFIVLAGALEYCLKVEKLNLSTLRTVRVLRPLRAINRIPSMRILVMLLLDTLPMLGNVLLLCFFVFFIFGIIGVQLWAGLLRQRCYIP
;
A
#
# COMPACT_ATOMS: atom_id res chain seq x y z
N GLN A 1 -15.15 -24.45 2.61
CA GLN A 1 -15.36 -23.53 1.47
C GLN A 1 -16.58 -22.63 1.73
N ASN A 2 -17.80 -23.18 1.83
CA ASN A 2 -19.02 -22.34 1.87
C ASN A 2 -19.22 -21.52 3.17
N CYS A 3 -18.74 -21.98 4.33
CA CYS A 3 -18.94 -21.24 5.59
C CYS A 3 -18.07 -19.98 5.69
N ASP A 4 -16.83 -20.05 5.19
CA ASP A 4 -15.88 -18.94 5.24
C ASP A 4 -16.35 -17.75 4.38
N ASP A 5 -16.96 -18.05 3.23
CA ASP A 5 -17.50 -17.06 2.30
C ASP A 5 -18.77 -16.38 2.87
N VAL A 6 -19.63 -17.12 3.58
CA VAL A 6 -20.85 -16.57 4.22
C VAL A 6 -20.50 -15.63 5.38
N ILE A 7 -19.50 -15.98 6.19
CA ILE A 7 -19.00 -15.13 7.28
C ILE A 7 -18.37 -13.84 6.70
N TYR A 8 -17.66 -13.97 5.58
CA TYR A 8 -17.05 -12.82 4.90
C TYR A 8 -18.09 -11.84 4.34
N ILE A 9 -19.16 -12.35 3.72
CA ILE A 9 -20.27 -11.54 3.20
C ILE A 9 -21.00 -10.85 4.36
N TYR A 10 -21.35 -11.58 5.42
CA TYR A 10 -22.04 -11.02 6.58
C TYR A 10 -21.23 -9.87 7.22
N PHE A 11 -19.92 -10.07 7.37
CA PHE A 11 -19.03 -9.06 7.95
C PHE A 11 -18.73 -7.88 7.01
N THR A 12 -18.83 -8.08 5.69
CA THR A 12 -18.69 -7.04 4.67
C THR A 12 -19.94 -6.16 4.61
N VAL A 13 -21.12 -6.78 4.66
CA VAL A 13 -22.41 -6.09 4.73
C VAL A 13 -22.54 -5.30 6.03
N GLU A 14 -22.15 -5.87 7.18
CA GLU A 14 -22.16 -5.13 8.46
C GLU A 14 -21.24 -3.90 8.44
N MET A 15 -20.10 -3.98 7.75
CA MET A 15 -19.17 -2.87 7.55
C MET A 15 -19.69 -1.83 6.56
N PHE A 16 -20.33 -2.25 5.46
CA PHE A 16 -20.99 -1.34 4.52
C PHE A 16 -22.14 -0.57 5.18
N ILE A 17 -22.93 -1.24 6.02
CA ILE A 17 -24.01 -0.61 6.79
C ILE A 17 -23.45 0.43 7.77
N LYS A 18 -22.35 0.13 8.48
CA LYS A 18 -21.68 1.12 9.37
C LYS A 18 -21.09 2.30 8.58
N MET A 19 -20.52 2.04 7.41
CA MET A 19 -19.95 3.06 6.52
C MET A 19 -21.03 3.97 5.91
N ILE A 20 -22.22 3.42 5.61
CA ILE A 20 -23.38 4.21 5.15
C ILE A 20 -24.02 4.97 6.32
N ALA A 21 -24.11 4.36 7.51
CA ALA A 21 -24.70 4.97 8.70
C ALA A 21 -23.89 6.16 9.26
N MET A 22 -22.56 6.16 9.10
CA MET A 22 -21.71 7.33 9.41
C MET A 22 -21.60 8.37 8.27
N GLY A 23 -22.17 8.07 7.09
CA GLY A 23 -22.33 9.01 5.99
C GLY A 23 -21.11 9.16 5.06
N VAL A 24 -21.31 8.88 3.76
CA VAL A 24 -20.28 9.03 2.71
C VAL A 24 -20.29 10.45 2.08
N PHE A 25 -21.42 11.17 2.11
CA PHE A 25 -21.55 12.50 1.50
C PHE A 25 -22.40 13.45 2.36
N GLY A 26 -21.72 14.29 3.14
CA GLY A 26 -22.29 15.38 3.93
C GLY A 26 -21.18 16.27 4.49
N LYS A 27 -21.47 17.56 4.74
CA LYS A 27 -20.55 18.71 4.99
C LYS A 27 -19.49 18.59 6.13
N GLY A 28 -19.24 17.40 6.66
CA GLY A 28 -18.14 17.05 7.58
C GLY A 28 -17.45 15.75 7.14
N CYS A 29 -16.94 15.72 5.91
CA CYS A 29 -16.64 14.53 5.12
C CYS A 29 -15.77 13.44 5.79
N TYR A 30 -16.29 12.22 5.79
CA TYR A 30 -15.61 10.93 6.04
C TYR A 30 -14.40 10.70 5.10
N LEU A 31 -14.35 11.37 3.94
CA LEU A 31 -13.24 11.33 2.97
C LEU A 31 -12.07 12.27 3.29
N SER A 32 -12.19 13.17 4.28
CA SER A 32 -11.07 14.03 4.70
C SER A 32 -10.03 13.27 5.53
N GLU A 33 -10.43 12.12 6.09
CA GLU A 33 -9.59 11.28 6.94
C GLU A 33 -8.93 10.17 6.08
N THR A 34 -7.62 10.29 5.86
CA THR A 34 -6.82 9.37 5.01
C THR A 34 -6.98 7.90 5.42
N TRP A 35 -7.09 7.63 6.72
CA TRP A 35 -7.25 6.29 7.28
C TRP A 35 -8.54 5.63 6.86
N ASN A 36 -9.57 6.44 6.69
CA ASN A 36 -10.89 5.97 6.39
C ASN A 36 -11.07 5.68 4.89
N ARG A 37 -10.38 6.46 4.04
CA ARG A 37 -10.23 6.16 2.61
C ARG A 37 -9.47 4.84 2.37
N LEU A 38 -8.47 4.55 3.20
CA LEU A 38 -7.75 3.27 3.16
C LEU A 38 -8.63 2.09 3.55
N ASP A 39 -9.50 2.22 4.56
CA ASP A 39 -10.43 1.15 4.95
C ASP A 39 -11.38 0.78 3.80
N CYS A 40 -11.97 1.79 3.15
CA CYS A 40 -12.85 1.60 2.00
C CYS A 40 -12.14 0.90 0.82
N PHE A 41 -10.89 1.28 0.52
CA PHE A 41 -10.10 0.63 -0.52
C PHE A 41 -9.82 -0.85 -0.21
N ILE A 42 -9.53 -1.19 1.05
CA ILE A 42 -9.28 -2.57 1.47
C ILE A 42 -10.54 -3.43 1.35
N VAL A 43 -11.70 -2.89 1.76
CA VAL A 43 -13.00 -3.58 1.62
C VAL A 43 -13.34 -3.80 0.14
N LEU A 44 -13.14 -2.78 -0.72
CA LEU A 44 -13.39 -2.88 -2.15
C LEU A 44 -12.46 -3.90 -2.83
N ALA A 45 -11.17 -3.91 -2.48
CA ALA A 45 -10.19 -4.88 -2.99
C ALA A 45 -10.56 -6.31 -2.59
N GLY A 46 -11.02 -6.52 -1.36
CA GLY A 46 -11.50 -7.83 -0.90
C GLY A 46 -12.81 -8.29 -1.57
N ALA A 47 -13.73 -7.36 -1.85
CA ALA A 47 -14.94 -7.66 -2.63
C ALA A 47 -14.61 -8.02 -4.09
N LEU A 48 -13.62 -7.34 -4.69
CA LEU A 48 -13.09 -7.67 -6.01
C LEU A 48 -12.45 -9.07 -6.04
N GLU A 49 -11.70 -9.44 -4.99
CA GLU A 49 -11.16 -10.80 -4.83
C GLU A 49 -12.27 -11.85 -4.83
N TYR A 50 -13.39 -11.58 -4.15
CA TYR A 50 -14.55 -12.46 -4.11
C TYR A 50 -15.21 -12.61 -5.50
N CYS A 51 -15.44 -11.50 -6.20
CA CYS A 51 -16.03 -11.49 -7.54
C CYS A 51 -15.15 -12.25 -8.56
N LEU A 52 -13.84 -12.02 -8.54
CA LEU A 52 -12.85 -12.70 -9.40
C LEU A 52 -12.65 -14.18 -9.06
N LYS A 53 -13.05 -14.63 -7.87
CA LYS A 53 -13.03 -16.05 -7.49
C LYS A 53 -14.21 -16.80 -8.12
N VAL A 54 -15.31 -16.10 -8.40
CA VAL A 54 -16.48 -16.61 -9.13
C VAL A 54 -16.17 -16.73 -10.63
N GLU A 55 -15.55 -15.70 -11.22
CA GLU A 55 -14.99 -15.75 -12.57
C GLU A 55 -13.54 -16.24 -12.54
N LYS A 56 -13.28 -17.56 -12.55
CA LYS A 56 -11.96 -18.25 -12.50
C LYS A 56 -10.77 -17.59 -13.26
N LEU A 57 -10.30 -16.41 -12.85
CA LEU A 57 -9.29 -15.62 -13.55
C LEU A 57 -8.20 -15.13 -12.57
N ASN A 58 -6.97 -15.55 -12.87
CA ASN A 58 -5.66 -15.06 -12.41
C ASN A 58 -5.40 -14.97 -10.89
N LEU A 59 -4.86 -16.07 -10.38
CA LEU A 59 -4.37 -16.32 -9.02
C LEU A 59 -3.26 -15.36 -8.51
N SER A 60 -2.63 -14.57 -9.38
CA SER A 60 -1.54 -13.65 -8.98
C SER A 60 -2.04 -12.37 -8.30
N THR A 61 -3.10 -11.74 -8.81
CA THR A 61 -3.66 -10.51 -8.22
C THR A 61 -4.33 -10.79 -6.86
N LEU A 62 -4.91 -11.98 -6.71
CA LEU A 62 -5.48 -12.49 -5.46
C LEU A 62 -4.47 -12.56 -4.30
N ARG A 63 -3.18 -12.80 -4.56
CA ARG A 63 -2.15 -12.83 -3.50
C ARG A 63 -1.91 -11.44 -2.90
N THR A 64 -1.85 -10.42 -3.74
CA THR A 64 -1.59 -9.04 -3.30
C THR A 64 -2.72 -8.51 -2.42
N VAL A 65 -3.98 -8.82 -2.73
CA VAL A 65 -5.14 -8.40 -1.92
C VAL A 65 -5.11 -9.01 -0.52
N ARG A 66 -4.63 -10.24 -0.36
CA ARG A 66 -4.50 -10.87 0.97
C ARG A 66 -3.45 -10.21 1.86
N VAL A 67 -2.40 -9.64 1.26
CA VAL A 67 -1.37 -8.86 1.97
C VAL A 67 -1.93 -7.52 2.51
N LEU A 68 -3.05 -7.03 1.98
CA LEU A 68 -3.73 -5.85 2.53
C LEU A 68 -4.58 -6.15 3.78
N ARG A 69 -4.96 -7.41 4.06
CA ARG A 69 -5.78 -7.75 5.25
C ARG A 69 -5.09 -7.44 6.59
N PRO A 70 -3.79 -7.73 6.80
CA PRO A 70 -3.05 -7.27 7.98
C PRO A 70 -3.11 -5.75 8.17
N LEU A 71 -3.13 -4.99 7.06
CA LEU A 71 -3.24 -3.53 7.10
C LEU A 71 -4.57 -3.06 7.70
N ARG A 72 -5.66 -3.85 7.55
CA ARG A 72 -6.94 -3.60 8.21
C ARG A 72 -6.85 -3.71 9.74
N ALA A 73 -5.99 -4.59 10.26
CA ALA A 73 -5.80 -4.74 11.70
C ALA A 73 -5.22 -3.47 12.34
N ILE A 74 -4.38 -2.74 11.60
CA ILE A 74 -3.83 -1.45 12.01
C ILE A 74 -4.94 -0.40 12.16
N ASN A 75 -5.94 -0.40 11.27
CA ASN A 75 -7.06 0.53 11.32
C ASN A 75 -8.08 0.18 12.43
N ARG A 76 -8.16 -1.10 12.80
CA ARG A 76 -8.97 -1.61 13.92
C ARG A 76 -8.41 -1.22 15.29
N ILE A 77 -7.08 -1.03 15.40
CA ILE A 77 -6.40 -0.77 16.66
C ILE A 77 -5.91 0.69 16.68
N PRO A 78 -6.57 1.60 17.43
CA PRO A 78 -6.22 3.02 17.43
C PRO A 78 -4.77 3.28 17.87
N SER A 79 -4.21 2.44 18.73
CA SER A 79 -2.81 2.53 19.19
C SER A 79 -1.78 2.36 18.06
N MET A 80 -2.03 1.45 17.11
CA MET A 80 -1.12 1.20 15.98
C MET A 80 -1.16 2.34 14.96
N ARG A 81 -2.36 2.90 14.75
CA ARG A 81 -2.57 4.06 13.89
C ARG A 81 -1.79 5.29 14.35
N ILE A 82 -1.77 5.56 15.66
CA ILE A 82 -1.02 6.69 16.23
C ILE A 82 0.48 6.57 15.91
N LEU A 83 1.06 5.38 16.08
CA LEU A 83 2.48 5.14 15.77
C LEU A 83 2.80 5.45 14.30
N VAL A 84 1.98 4.98 13.37
CA VAL A 84 2.19 5.24 11.94
C VAL A 84 2.03 6.72 11.61
N MET A 85 1.03 7.40 12.19
CA MET A 85 0.86 8.85 12.02
C MET A 85 2.08 9.62 12.51
N LEU A 86 2.64 9.29 13.67
CA LEU A 86 3.86 9.93 14.19
C LEU A 86 5.06 9.68 13.27
N LEU A 87 5.16 8.48 12.69
CA LEU A 87 6.21 8.14 11.75
C LEU A 87 6.08 8.98 10.46
N LEU A 88 4.85 9.09 9.93
CA LEU A 88 4.57 9.93 8.76
C LEU A 88 4.75 11.43 9.02
N ASP A 89 4.51 11.88 10.25
CA ASP A 89 4.72 13.29 10.67
C ASP A 89 6.22 13.65 10.76
N THR A 90 7.07 12.68 11.08
CA THR A 90 8.53 12.88 11.10
C THR A 90 9.19 12.74 9.72
N LEU A 91 8.54 12.05 8.77
CA LEU A 91 9.03 11.93 7.38
C LEU A 91 9.33 13.26 6.68
N PRO A 92 8.49 14.33 6.72
CA PRO A 92 8.82 15.59 6.06
C PRO A 92 10.11 16.22 6.60
N MET A 93 10.40 16.06 7.89
CA MET A 93 11.64 16.55 8.49
C MET A 93 12.86 15.74 7.99
N LEU A 94 12.70 14.42 7.84
CA LEU A 94 13.70 13.55 7.22
C LEU A 94 13.85 13.78 5.71
N GLY A 95 12.78 14.25 5.06
CA GLY A 95 12.71 14.48 3.61
C GLY A 95 13.77 15.45 3.10
N ASN A 96 14.08 16.51 3.86
CA ASN A 96 15.16 17.43 3.50
C ASN A 96 16.53 16.75 3.48
N VAL A 97 16.81 15.88 4.46
CA VAL A 97 18.07 15.13 4.54
C VAL A 97 18.14 14.09 3.42
N LEU A 98 17.04 13.38 3.15
CA LEU A 98 16.96 12.43 2.05
C LEU A 98 17.14 13.10 0.69
N LEU A 99 16.59 14.30 0.48
CA LEU A 99 16.76 15.05 -0.76
C LEU A 99 18.23 15.44 -0.97
N LEU A 100 18.91 15.93 0.07
CA LEU A 100 20.35 16.22 0.02
C LEU A 100 21.15 14.94 -0.28
N CYS A 101 20.84 13.85 0.42
CA CYS A 101 21.48 12.55 0.20
C CYS A 101 21.28 12.03 -1.24
N PHE A 102 20.07 12.15 -1.77
CA PHE A 102 19.74 11.77 -3.15
C PHE A 102 20.50 12.63 -4.16
N PHE A 103 20.63 13.94 -3.91
CA PHE A 103 21.42 14.84 -4.75
C PHE A 103 22.92 14.45 -4.75
N VAL A 104 23.47 14.11 -3.60
CA VAL A 104 24.86 13.63 -3.47
C VAL A 104 25.07 12.32 -4.23
N PHE A 105 24.16 11.35 -4.06
CA PHE A 105 24.22 10.09 -4.82
C PHE A 105 24.05 10.30 -6.32
N PHE A 106 23.27 11.29 -6.75
CA PHE A 106 23.11 11.62 -8.15
C PHE A 106 24.43 12.15 -8.77
N ILE A 107 25.11 13.09 -8.08
CA ILE A 107 26.41 13.62 -8.52
C ILE A 107 27.45 12.49 -8.61
N PHE A 108 27.61 11.69 -7.55
CA PHE A 108 28.55 10.57 -7.55
C PHE A 108 28.17 9.47 -8.56
N GLY A 109 26.88 9.27 -8.80
CA GLY A 109 26.37 8.34 -9.80
C GLY A 109 26.78 8.76 -11.22
N ILE A 110 26.62 10.03 -11.58
CA ILE A 110 27.08 10.55 -12.88
C ILE A 110 28.60 10.41 -13.01
N ILE A 111 29.35 10.84 -11.99
CA ILE A 111 30.82 10.73 -12.00
C ILE A 111 31.26 9.26 -12.14
N GLY A 112 30.63 8.35 -11.41
CA GLY A 112 30.94 6.93 -11.45
C GLY A 112 30.64 6.29 -12.81
N VAL A 113 29.52 6.66 -13.45
CA VAL A 113 29.21 6.19 -14.80
C VAL A 113 30.24 6.71 -15.80
N GLN A 114 30.64 7.98 -15.73
CA GLN A 114 31.61 8.54 -16.66
C GLN A 114 33.02 7.96 -16.49
N LEU A 115 33.43 7.64 -15.25
CA LEU A 115 34.73 7.04 -14.97
C LEU A 115 34.79 5.55 -15.32
N TRP A 116 33.74 4.77 -15.01
CA TRP A 116 33.73 3.31 -15.19
C TRP A 116 32.95 2.84 -16.42
N ALA A 117 32.49 3.74 -17.29
CA ALA A 117 31.89 3.39 -18.57
C ALA A 117 32.86 2.52 -19.39
N GLY A 118 32.48 1.26 -19.61
CA GLY A 118 33.22 0.32 -20.47
C GLY A 118 34.41 -0.37 -19.82
N LEU A 119 35.02 0.19 -18.76
CA LEU A 119 36.16 -0.44 -18.07
C LEU A 119 35.80 -1.80 -17.43
N LEU A 120 34.57 -1.94 -16.92
CA LEU A 120 34.11 -3.18 -16.28
C LEU A 120 33.76 -4.31 -17.27
N ARG A 121 33.76 -4.03 -18.59
CA ARG A 121 33.47 -5.05 -19.63
C ARG A 121 34.72 -5.66 -20.23
N GLN A 122 35.92 -5.33 -19.73
CA GLN A 122 37.15 -5.93 -20.22
C GLN A 122 37.17 -7.43 -19.87
N ARG A 123 37.09 -8.26 -20.91
CA ARG A 123 37.29 -9.72 -20.86
C ARG A 123 38.59 -10.02 -21.60
N CYS A 124 39.44 -10.86 -21.02
CA CYS A 124 40.59 -11.40 -21.74
C CYS A 124 40.08 -12.28 -22.88
N TYR A 125 40.35 -11.85 -24.11
CA TYR A 125 40.14 -12.64 -25.32
C TYR A 125 41.45 -13.37 -25.61
N ILE A 126 41.41 -14.71 -25.64
CA ILE A 126 42.55 -15.52 -26.08
C ILE A 126 42.51 -15.53 -27.63
N PRO A 127 43.61 -15.18 -28.32
CA PRO A 127 43.65 -15.15 -29.77
C PRO A 127 43.46 -16.53 -30.42
#